data_AF-A0A7V1ILK6-F1
#
_entry.id   AF-A0A7V1ILK6-F1
#
_cell.length_a   1.000
_cell.length_b   1.000
_cell.length_c   1.000
_cell.angle_alpha   90.00
_cell.angle_beta   90.00
_cell.angle_gamma   90.00
#
_symmetry.space_group_name_H-M   'P 1'
#
loop_
_entity.id
_entity.type
_entity.pdbx_description
1 polymer ?
#
loop_
_entity_poly.entity_id
_entity_poly.type
_entity_poly.pdbx_seq_one_letter_code
_entity_poly.pdbx_strand_id
1 'polypeptide(L)'
;EAGRFTLVFLAAPGNELAQLELTYNWDPEPYPPGRNFGHIAYEVENIYETCQRLMDQGVTINRPPRDGHMAFVRSPDLISIELLQKGRPLPPAEPWQSMANTGEW
;
A
#
# COMPACT_ATOMS: atom_id res chain seq x y z
N GLU A 1 -29.15 -6.69 19.86
CA GLU A 1 -29.11 -5.60 18.87
C GLU A 1 -28.13 -6.01 17.77
N ALA A 2 -28.39 -5.66 16.51
CA ALA A 2 -27.46 -5.99 15.41
C ALA A 2 -26.29 -4.99 15.40
N GLY A 3 -25.09 -5.45 15.08
CA GLY A 3 -23.94 -4.56 14.94
C GLY A 3 -24.13 -3.55 13.80
N ARG A 4 -23.70 -2.30 14.02
CA ARG A 4 -23.82 -1.18 13.07
C ARG A 4 -22.50 -0.95 12.34
N PHE A 5 -22.24 -1.77 11.34
CA PHE A 5 -21.02 -1.70 10.55
C PHE A 5 -21.24 -2.24 9.13
N THR A 6 -20.34 -1.86 8.23
CA THR A 6 -20.21 -2.43 6.88
C THR A 6 -18.88 -3.16 6.80
N LEU A 7 -18.88 -4.40 6.30
CA LEU A 7 -17.66 -5.14 5.99
C LEU A 7 -17.42 -5.14 4.47
N VAL A 8 -16.17 -4.95 4.08
CA VAL A 8 -15.70 -5.10 2.70
C VAL A 8 -14.53 -6.07 2.69
N PHE A 9 -14.61 -7.10 1.86
CA PHE A 9 -13.55 -8.09 1.70
C PHE A 9 -12.87 -7.89 0.35
N LEU A 10 -11.58 -7.63 0.36
CA LEU A 10 -10.76 -7.39 -0.83
C LEU A 10 -9.72 -8.49 -0.98
N ALA A 11 -9.46 -8.91 -2.20
CA ALA A 11 -8.36 -9.82 -2.52
C ALA A 11 -7.66 -9.36 -3.80
N ALA A 12 -6.36 -9.61 -3.88
CA ALA A 12 -5.67 -9.50 -5.16
C ALA A 12 -6.16 -10.63 -6.09
N PRO A 13 -6.33 -10.37 -7.41
CA PRO A 13 -6.73 -11.40 -8.35
C PRO A 13 -5.80 -12.63 -8.29
N GLY A 14 -6.37 -13.82 -8.13
CA GLY A 14 -5.62 -15.07 -7.99
C GLY A 14 -5.04 -15.35 -6.60
N ASN A 15 -5.36 -14.52 -5.60
CA ASN A 15 -5.00 -14.73 -4.19
C ASN A 15 -6.22 -14.56 -3.27
N GLU A 16 -7.33 -15.22 -3.62
CA GLU A 16 -8.61 -15.11 -2.94
C GLU A 16 -8.60 -15.67 -1.50
N LEU A 17 -7.57 -16.44 -1.13
CA LEU A 17 -7.40 -16.98 0.22
C LEU A 17 -6.84 -15.97 1.22
N ALA A 18 -6.12 -14.94 0.75
CA ALA A 18 -5.51 -13.92 1.58
C ALA A 18 -6.33 -12.62 1.51
N GLN A 19 -7.58 -12.68 1.98
CA GLN A 19 -8.47 -11.52 1.96
C GLN A 19 -8.07 -10.47 3.01
N LEU A 20 -8.18 -9.21 2.62
CA LEU A 20 -8.20 -8.08 3.53
C LEU A 20 -9.66 -7.73 3.84
N GLU A 21 -10.07 -7.93 5.08
CA GLU A 21 -11.34 -7.42 5.60
C GLU A 21 -11.15 -5.96 6.06
N LEU A 22 -11.99 -5.06 5.55
CA LEU A 22 -12.11 -3.68 5.99
C LEU A 22 -13.45 -3.51 6.70
N THR A 23 -13.41 -2.93 7.89
CA THR A 23 -14.60 -2.67 8.70
C THR A 23 -14.85 -1.18 8.80
N TYR A 24 -15.99 -0.73 8.28
CA TYR A 24 -16.48 0.63 8.46
C TYR A 24 -17.58 0.63 9.53
N ASN A 25 -17.26 1.14 10.72
CA ASN A 25 -18.27 1.38 11.76
C ASN A 25 -19.10 2.61 11.39
N TRP A 26 -20.43 2.51 11.49
CA TRP A 26 -21.32 3.61 11.11
C TRP A 26 -21.27 4.78 12.09
N ASP A 27 -20.87 4.49 13.33
CA ASP A 27 -20.63 5.46 14.39
C ASP A 27 -19.13 5.36 14.79
N PRO A 28 -18.20 5.84 13.96
CA PRO A 28 -16.77 5.63 14.17
C PRO A 28 -16.21 6.57 15.23
N GLU A 29 -15.37 6.04 16.11
CA GLU A 29 -14.43 6.84 16.90
C GLU A 29 -13.14 7.07 16.10
N PRO A 30 -12.35 8.11 16.42
CA PRO A 30 -11.05 8.31 15.78
C PRO A 30 -10.18 7.07 15.94
N TYR A 31 -9.67 6.52 14.83
CA TYR A 31 -8.70 5.43 14.85
C TYR A 31 -7.31 6.01 15.12
N PRO A 32 -6.73 5.83 16.32
CA PRO A 32 -5.38 6.33 16.58
C PRO A 32 -4.38 5.51 15.76
N PRO A 33 -3.31 6.12 15.23
CA PRO A 33 -2.24 5.38 14.58
C PRO A 33 -1.60 4.42 15.60
N GLY A 34 -1.67 3.12 15.32
CA GLY A 34 -1.06 2.06 16.14
C GLY A 34 0.30 1.64 15.58
N ARG A 35 1.30 1.47 16.45
CA ARG A 35 2.65 0.97 16.07
C ARG A 35 2.78 -0.55 16.02
N ASN A 36 1.69 -1.28 16.28
CA ASN A 36 1.69 -2.74 16.39
C ASN A 36 1.51 -3.44 15.03
N PHE A 37 1.00 -2.74 14.02
CA PHE A 37 0.83 -3.27 12.67
C PHE A 37 1.88 -2.68 11.72
N GLY A 38 2.74 -3.54 11.17
CA GLY A 38 3.84 -3.11 10.29
C GLY A 38 3.34 -2.61 8.94
N HIS A 39 2.84 -3.53 8.10
CA HIS A 39 2.27 -3.24 6.79
C HIS A 39 1.60 -4.51 6.23
N ILE A 40 0.88 -4.34 5.12
CA ILE A 40 0.55 -5.41 4.18
C ILE A 40 1.42 -5.28 2.93
N ALA A 41 1.73 -6.39 2.27
CA ALA A 41 2.58 -6.41 1.08
C ALA A 41 1.88 -7.06 -0.11
N TYR A 42 2.10 -6.52 -1.30
CA TYR A 42 1.60 -7.07 -2.56
C TYR A 42 2.71 -7.10 -3.62
N GLU A 43 2.80 -8.20 -4.34
CA GLU A 43 3.62 -8.28 -5.54
C GLU A 43 2.91 -7.62 -6.73
N VAL A 44 3.68 -6.95 -7.58
CA VAL A 44 3.22 -6.29 -8.80
C VAL A 44 4.12 -6.65 -9.97
N GLU A 45 3.52 -6.75 -11.16
CA GLU A 45 4.23 -7.17 -12.37
C GLU A 45 5.31 -6.18 -12.81
N ASN A 46 5.05 -4.87 -12.66
CA ASN A 46 6.03 -3.81 -12.90
C ASN A 46 5.88 -2.73 -11.83
N ILE A 47 6.88 -2.61 -10.97
CA ILE A 47 6.85 -1.69 -9.83
C ILE A 47 6.91 -0.22 -10.26
N TYR A 48 7.61 0.11 -11.34
CA TYR A 48 7.71 1.48 -11.83
C TYR A 48 6.41 1.97 -12.45
N GLU A 49 5.79 1.14 -13.29
CA GLU A 49 4.47 1.45 -13.86
C GLU A 49 3.40 1.55 -12.77
N THR A 50 3.46 0.67 -11.77
CA THR A 50 2.54 0.71 -10.64
C THR A 50 2.71 1.99 -9.82
N CYS A 51 3.95 2.36 -9.45
CA CYS A 51 4.22 3.58 -8.71
C CYS A 51 3.82 4.82 -9.51
N GLN A 52 4.10 4.86 -10.80
CA GLN A 52 3.68 5.97 -11.67
C GLN A 52 2.16 6.11 -11.70
N ARG A 53 1.43 5.01 -11.93
CA ARG A 53 -0.03 5.01 -11.94
C ARG A 53 -0.63 5.50 -10.62
N LEU A 54 -0.04 5.11 -9.49
CA LEU A 54 -0.45 5.58 -8.18
C LEU A 54 -0.19 7.08 -8.01
N MET A 55 0.98 7.57 -8.41
CA MET A 55 1.28 9.01 -8.39
C MET A 55 0.33 9.82 -9.27
N ASP A 56 0.02 9.33 -10.48
CA ASP A 56 -0.91 9.98 -11.41
C ASP A 56 -2.33 10.07 -10.82
N GLN A 57 -2.68 9.19 -9.88
CA GLN A 57 -3.93 9.18 -9.13
C GLN A 57 -3.84 9.96 -7.81
N GLY A 58 -2.76 10.70 -7.57
CA GLY A 58 -2.57 11.53 -6.38
C GLY A 58 -2.08 10.77 -5.14
N VAL A 59 -1.69 9.49 -5.27
CA VAL A 59 -1.10 8.73 -4.16
C VAL A 59 0.37 9.11 -4.00
N THR A 60 0.75 9.49 -2.79
CA THR A 60 2.16 9.75 -2.45
C THR A 60 2.94 8.44 -2.37
N ILE A 61 4.04 8.36 -3.11
CA ILE A 61 5.04 7.31 -2.92
C ILE A 61 5.92 7.70 -1.74
N ASN A 62 5.68 7.08 -0.58
CA ASN A 62 6.45 7.37 0.62
C ASN A 62 7.90 6.95 0.44
N ARG A 63 8.14 5.72 -0.05
CA ARG A 63 9.49 5.21 -0.36
C ARG A 63 9.50 4.80 -1.82
N PRO A 64 10.26 5.51 -2.67
CA PRO A 64 10.34 5.14 -4.08
C PRO A 64 11.16 3.85 -4.27
N PRO A 65 10.89 3.09 -5.35
CA PRO A 65 11.59 1.84 -5.69
C PRO A 65 13.00 2.09 -6.24
N ARG A 66 13.88 2.65 -5.41
CA ARG A 66 15.27 3.02 -5.80
C ARG A 66 16.07 1.84 -6.33
N ASP A 67 15.85 0.66 -5.74
CA ASP A 67 16.50 -0.59 -6.09
C ASP A 67 15.75 -1.39 -7.16
N GLY A 68 14.63 -0.85 -7.67
CA GLY A 68 13.75 -1.52 -8.61
C GLY A 68 13.02 -2.73 -8.04
N HIS A 69 12.99 -2.88 -6.71
CA HIS A 69 12.34 -4.01 -6.05
C HIS A 69 11.20 -3.61 -5.13
N MET A 70 11.36 -2.55 -4.34
CA MET A 70 10.44 -2.31 -3.21
C MET A 70 10.05 -0.84 -3.08
N ALA A 71 8.75 -0.58 -2.92
CA ALA A 71 8.20 0.75 -2.66
C ALA A 71 7.21 0.71 -1.49
N PHE A 72 6.97 1.86 -0.87
CA PHE A 72 5.91 2.02 0.13
C PHE A 72 4.98 3.16 -0.24
N VAL A 73 3.69 2.91 -0.02
CA VAL A 73 2.62 3.90 0.02
C VAL A 73 1.85 3.78 1.34
N ARG A 74 0.97 4.73 1.63
CA ARG A 74 0.05 4.64 2.79
C ARG A 74 -1.39 4.80 2.34
N SER A 75 -2.29 4.09 3.02
CA SER A 75 -3.73 4.33 2.91
C SER A 75 -4.12 5.66 3.57
N PRO A 76 -5.35 6.17 3.33
CA PRO A 76 -5.87 7.32 4.04
C PRO A 76 -5.89 7.16 5.57
N ASP A 77 -6.08 5.93 6.06
CA ASP A 77 -6.04 5.58 7.49
C ASP A 77 -4.62 5.30 8.00
N LEU A 78 -3.60 5.76 7.25
CA LEU A 78 -2.19 5.68 7.60
C LEU A 78 -1.63 4.25 7.71
N ILE A 79 -2.29 3.25 7.13
CA ILE A 79 -1.75 1.88 7.06
C ILE A 79 -0.71 1.82 5.94
N SER A 80 0.48 1.33 6.27
CA SER A 80 1.57 1.14 5.31
C SER A 80 1.28 -0.04 4.39
N ILE A 81 1.52 0.16 3.09
CA ILE A 81 1.38 -0.85 2.05
C ILE A 81 2.72 -0.95 1.30
N GLU A 82 3.31 -2.12 1.34
CA GLU A 82 4.53 -2.46 0.60
C GLU A 82 4.17 -3.01 -0.79
N LEU A 83 4.87 -2.50 -1.80
CA LEU A 83 4.79 -3.00 -3.17
C LEU A 83 6.11 -3.66 -3.52
N LEU A 84 6.05 -4.90 -4.00
CA LEU A 84 7.22 -5.69 -4.38
C LEU A 84 7.19 -6.00 -5.87
N GLN A 85 8.31 -5.78 -6.55
CA GLN A 85 8.49 -6.25 -7.92
C GLN A 85 8.46 -7.77 -7.94
N LYS A 86 7.54 -8.34 -8.70
CA LYS A 86 7.49 -9.78 -8.92
C LYS A 86 8.75 -10.25 -9.65
N GLY A 87 9.34 -11.33 -9.14
CA GLY A 87 10.58 -11.89 -9.70
C GLY A 87 11.82 -11.11 -9.30
N ARG A 88 12.69 -10.77 -10.26
CA ARG A 88 13.94 -10.06 -9.98
C ARG A 88 13.71 -8.55 -9.91
N PRO A 89 14.52 -7.82 -9.11
CA PRO A 89 14.54 -6.36 -9.16
C PRO A 89 14.74 -5.84 -10.58
N LEU A 90 14.03 -4.78 -10.94
CA LEU A 90 14.30 -4.03 -12.16
C LEU A 90 15.61 -3.23 -12.01
N PRO A 91 16.33 -2.93 -13.10
CA PRO A 91 17.49 -2.03 -13.03
C PRO A 91 17.07 -0.67 -12.47
N PRO A 92 17.87 -0.05 -11.57
CA PRO A 92 17.59 1.29 -11.07
C PRO A 92 17.33 2.29 -12.19
N ALA A 93 16.28 3.10 -12.04
CA ALA A 93 15.83 4.06 -13.05
C ALA A 93 15.41 5.38 -12.41
N GLU A 94 15.60 6.48 -13.14
CA GLU A 94 15.05 7.80 -12.79
C GLU A 94 13.55 7.89 -13.15
N PRO A 95 12.74 8.64 -12.38
CA PRO A 95 13.13 9.48 -11.24
C PRO A 95 13.27 8.71 -9.91
N TRP A 96 12.96 7.41 -9.90
CA TRP A 96 12.84 6.61 -8.68
C TRP A 96 14.15 6.54 -7.88
N GLN A 97 15.27 6.37 -8.58
CA GLN A 97 16.60 6.25 -7.97
C GLN A 97 16.97 7.47 -7.12
N SER A 98 16.71 8.68 -7.62
CA SER A 98 17.06 9.94 -6.94
C SER A 98 15.95 10.50 -6.03
N MET A 99 14.71 10.02 -6.17
CA MET A 99 13.58 10.52 -5.41
C MET A 99 13.76 10.28 -3.90
N ALA A 100 13.51 11.32 -3.09
CA ALA A 100 13.59 11.27 -1.63
C ALA A 100 12.39 10.54 -1.02
N ASN A 101 12.53 10.11 0.23
CA ASN A 101 11.37 9.62 0.98
C ASN A 101 10.42 10.79 1.30
N THR A 102 9.12 10.53 1.33
CA THR A 102 8.09 11.51 1.72
C THR A 102 7.26 11.01 2.89
N GLY A 103 7.05 11.86 3.90
CA GLY A 103 6.25 11.57 5.08
C GLY A 103 6.99 10.80 6.19
N GLU A 104 6.21 10.23 7.11
CA GLU A 104 6.70 9.52 8.30
C GLU A 104 6.63 7.99 8.14
N TRP A 105 7.49 7.30 8.90
CA TRP A 105 7.77 5.87 8.83
C TRP A 105 7.40 5.16 10.13
#